data_AF-A0A6V7L7U0-F1
#
_entry.id   AF-A0A6V7L7U0-F1
#
_cell.length_a   1.000
_cell.length_b   1.000
_cell.length_c   1.000
_cell.angle_alpha   90.00
_cell.angle_beta   90.00
_cell.angle_gamma   90.00
#
_symmetry.space_group_name_H-M   'P 1'
#
loop_
_entity.id
_entity.type
_entity.pdbx_description
1 polymer ?
#
loop_
_entity_poly.entity_id
_entity_poly.type
_entity_poly.pdbx_seq_one_letter_code
_entity_poly.pdbx_strand_id
1 'polypeptide(L)'
;DLASIEAVWRMKEEWDDYWDCCKTINFWDIEVFDMNQTANRLSRGITRLSHELKDMEWEIIEHTRQRLDEFQKTLPLINDLRNPALRDRHWERIGCIVDSSLNGRPEFLKLDEILRMQMYNFIEQIGDVSNSASMELTIEL
;
A
#
# COMPACT_ATOMS: atom_id res chain seq x y z
N ASP A 1 25.42 -19.54 -2.18
CA ASP A 1 26.62 -18.73 -2.46
C ASP A 1 26.51 -17.43 -1.65
N LEU A 2 27.63 -16.90 -1.12
CA LEU A 2 27.68 -15.72 -0.26
C LEU A 2 27.15 -14.46 -0.98
N ALA A 3 27.45 -14.34 -2.28
CA ALA A 3 26.97 -13.23 -3.10
C ALA A 3 25.44 -13.17 -3.20
N SER A 4 24.77 -14.33 -3.28
CA SER A 4 23.30 -14.40 -3.30
C SER A 4 22.67 -13.99 -1.97
N ILE A 5 23.32 -14.35 -0.85
CA ILE A 5 22.89 -13.93 0.50
C ILE A 5 22.99 -12.41 0.64
N GLU A 6 24.12 -11.83 0.27
CA GLU A 6 24.32 -10.38 0.32
C GLU A 6 23.31 -9.62 -0.56
N ALA A 7 22.97 -10.16 -1.73
CA ALA A 7 21.97 -9.55 -2.61
C ALA A 7 20.57 -9.55 -1.99
N VAL A 8 20.15 -10.66 -1.38
CA VAL A 8 18.86 -10.77 -0.67
C VAL A 8 18.81 -9.77 0.50
N TRP A 9 19.86 -9.71 1.31
CA TRP A 9 19.92 -8.78 2.45
C TRP A 9 19.86 -7.32 2.02
N ARG A 10 20.62 -6.93 0.99
CA ARG A 10 20.57 -5.55 0.48
C ARG A 10 19.19 -5.16 -0.04
N MET A 11 18.51 -6.06 -0.73
CA MET A 11 17.13 -5.81 -1.19
C MET A 11 16.14 -5.70 -0.04
N LYS A 12 16.29 -6.53 0.99
CA LYS A 12 15.49 -6.45 2.22
C LYS A 12 15.74 -5.13 2.95
N GLU A 13 17.00 -4.73 3.11
CA GLU A 13 17.36 -3.45 3.76
C GLU A 13 16.80 -2.26 2.99
N GLU A 14 16.99 -2.24 1.67
CA GLU A 14 16.42 -1.20 0.81
C GLU A 14 14.89 -1.13 0.92
N TRP A 15 14.23 -2.29 0.99
CA TRP A 15 12.79 -2.35 1.21
C TRP A 15 12.38 -1.81 2.59
N ASP A 16 13.08 -2.22 3.64
CA ASP A 16 12.75 -1.79 5.00
C ASP A 16 13.01 -0.29 5.21
N ASP A 17 14.09 0.26 4.65
CA ASP A 17 14.37 1.70 4.69
C ASP A 17 13.27 2.50 3.98
N TYR A 18 12.87 2.03 2.79
CA TYR A 18 11.79 2.63 2.03
C TYR A 18 10.46 2.53 2.80
N TRP A 19 10.17 1.39 3.40
CA TRP A 19 9.00 1.16 4.22
C TRP A 19 8.97 2.07 5.46
N ASP A 20 10.10 2.23 6.12
CA ASP A 20 10.23 3.11 7.29
C ASP A 20 9.98 4.57 6.92
N CYS A 21 10.52 5.04 5.80
CA CYS A 21 10.16 6.35 5.24
C CYS A 21 8.65 6.46 5.00
N CYS A 22 8.05 5.48 4.31
CA CYS A 22 6.62 5.47 3.97
C CYS A 22 5.70 5.55 5.20
N LYS A 23 6.11 4.97 6.33
CA LYS A 23 5.36 5.06 7.60
C LYS A 23 5.42 6.44 8.26
N THR A 24 6.45 7.23 7.95
CA THR A 24 6.66 8.56 8.55
C THR A 24 6.12 9.71 7.71
N ILE A 25 5.95 9.49 6.39
CA ILE A 25 5.41 10.47 5.45
C ILE A 25 3.90 10.65 5.69
N ASN A 26 3.43 11.90 5.65
CA ASN A 26 2.01 12.20 5.67
C ASN A 26 1.34 11.59 4.43
N PHE A 27 0.21 10.90 4.60
CA PHE A 27 -0.49 10.24 3.51
C PHE A 27 -0.77 11.16 2.32
N TRP A 28 -0.95 12.47 2.53
CA TRP A 28 -1.22 13.45 1.48
C TRP A 28 0.03 13.89 0.68
N ASP A 29 1.22 13.75 1.25
CA ASP A 29 2.50 14.15 0.64
C ASP A 29 3.17 13.00 -0.13
N ILE A 30 2.57 11.81 -0.13
CA ILE A 30 3.11 10.63 -0.81
C ILE A 30 3.13 10.82 -2.34
N GLU A 31 4.31 10.64 -2.95
CA GLU A 31 4.50 10.58 -4.40
C GLU A 31 4.25 9.16 -4.94
N VAL A 32 2.98 8.86 -5.26
CA VAL A 32 2.51 7.52 -5.68
C VAL A 32 3.26 6.98 -6.91
N PHE A 33 3.75 7.84 -7.79
CA PHE A 33 4.50 7.44 -8.98
C PHE A 33 5.87 6.84 -8.61
N ASP A 34 6.67 7.58 -7.84
CA ASP A 34 8.00 7.15 -7.38
C ASP A 34 7.90 5.92 -6.49
N MET A 35 6.84 5.86 -5.68
CA MET A 35 6.53 4.69 -4.89
C MET A 35 6.30 3.44 -5.72
N ASN A 36 5.45 3.56 -6.75
CA ASN A 36 5.15 2.48 -7.68
C ASN A 36 6.43 2.01 -8.38
N GLN A 37 7.27 2.94 -8.81
CA GLN A 37 8.51 2.59 -9.52
C GLN A 37 9.46 1.78 -8.63
N THR A 38 9.66 2.23 -7.39
CA THR A 38 10.50 1.55 -6.39
C THR A 38 9.96 0.17 -6.06
N ALA A 39 8.67 0.06 -5.74
CA ALA A 39 8.04 -1.22 -5.41
C ALA A 39 8.12 -2.22 -6.56
N ASN A 40 7.87 -1.77 -7.80
CA ASN A 40 7.99 -2.62 -8.99
C ASN A 40 9.43 -3.08 -9.25
N ARG A 41 10.43 -2.22 -9.01
CA ARG A 41 11.85 -2.60 -9.15
C ARG A 41 12.21 -3.68 -8.13
N LEU A 42 11.86 -3.48 -6.86
CA LEU A 42 12.12 -4.45 -5.80
C LEU A 42 11.40 -5.78 -6.05
N SER A 43 10.16 -5.74 -6.56
CA SER A 43 9.35 -6.94 -6.78
C SER A 43 9.94 -7.81 -7.87
N ARG A 44 10.39 -7.19 -8.97
CA ARG A 44 11.14 -7.90 -10.02
C ARG A 44 12.43 -8.51 -9.50
N GLY A 45 13.17 -7.79 -8.66
CA GLY A 45 14.43 -8.30 -8.10
C GLY A 45 14.21 -9.50 -7.16
N ILE A 46 13.22 -9.43 -6.26
CA ILE A 46 12.86 -10.52 -5.35
C ILE A 46 12.33 -11.72 -6.13
N THR A 47 11.50 -11.50 -7.15
CA THR A 47 10.98 -12.57 -8.01
C THR A 47 12.12 -13.30 -8.72
N ARG A 48 13.12 -12.56 -9.23
CA ARG A 48 14.32 -13.16 -9.83
C ARG A 48 15.10 -13.98 -8.81
N LEU A 49 15.34 -13.44 -7.62
CA LEU A 49 16.06 -14.14 -6.54
C LEU A 49 15.31 -15.39 -6.07
N SER A 50 13.98 -15.34 -5.95
CA SER A 50 13.13 -16.50 -5.62
C SER A 50 13.29 -17.62 -6.66
N HIS A 51 13.36 -17.27 -7.95
CA HIS A 51 13.59 -18.25 -9.01
C HIS A 51 15.03 -18.81 -9.01
N GLU A 52 16.04 -17.96 -8.82
CA GLU A 52 17.46 -18.35 -8.76
C GLU A 52 17.79 -19.21 -7.53
N LEU A 53 17.07 -19.01 -6.42
CA LEU A 53 17.31 -19.66 -5.13
C LEU A 53 16.17 -20.62 -4.74
N LYS A 54 15.36 -21.07 -5.71
CA LYS A 54 14.18 -21.92 -5.47
C LYS A 54 14.47 -23.17 -4.63
N ASP A 55 15.67 -23.76 -4.78
CA ASP A 55 16.07 -24.99 -4.10
C ASP A 55 16.52 -24.75 -2.65
N MET A 56 16.60 -23.49 -2.22
CA MET A 56 17.06 -23.10 -0.89
C MET A 56 15.91 -22.85 0.09
N GLU A 57 14.67 -22.66 -0.38
CA GLU A 57 13.45 -22.47 0.43
C GLU A 57 13.59 -21.41 1.54
N TRP A 58 14.23 -20.27 1.26
CA TRP A 58 14.45 -19.25 2.28
C TRP A 58 13.21 -18.43 2.58
N GLU A 59 12.70 -18.57 3.80
CA GLU A 59 11.54 -17.83 4.32
C GLU A 59 11.69 -16.31 4.17
N ILE A 60 12.91 -15.76 4.28
CA ILE A 60 13.13 -14.31 4.13
C ILE A 60 12.73 -13.79 2.75
N ILE A 61 12.92 -14.59 1.68
CA ILE A 61 12.55 -14.20 0.31
C ILE A 61 11.03 -14.15 0.20
N GLU A 62 10.35 -15.18 0.70
CA GLU A 62 8.89 -15.25 0.69
C GLU A 62 8.24 -14.16 1.54
N HIS A 63 8.76 -13.91 2.75
CA HIS A 63 8.28 -12.82 3.60
C HIS A 63 8.48 -11.45 2.97
N THR A 64 9.64 -11.19 2.35
CA THR A 64 9.90 -9.91 1.70
C THR A 64 9.00 -9.74 0.46
N ARG A 65 8.80 -10.81 -0.31
CA ARG A 65 7.87 -10.84 -1.46
C ARG A 65 6.45 -10.51 -1.03
N GLN A 66 5.94 -11.20 -0.01
CA GLN A 66 4.57 -11.01 0.47
C GLN A 66 4.33 -9.57 0.95
N ARG A 67 5.24 -9.00 1.74
CA ARG A 67 5.12 -7.60 2.22
C ARG A 67 5.10 -6.61 1.06
N LEU A 68 5.90 -6.87 0.03
CA LEU A 68 5.96 -6.00 -1.14
C LEU A 68 4.69 -6.11 -2.01
N ASP A 69 4.16 -7.31 -2.17
CA ASP A 69 2.89 -7.55 -2.88
C ASP A 69 1.73 -6.89 -2.14
N GLU A 70 1.66 -7.02 -0.81
CA GLU A 70 0.67 -6.34 0.04
C GLU A 70 0.76 -4.81 -0.11
N PHE A 71 1.98 -4.27 -0.09
CA PHE A 71 2.18 -2.85 -0.33
C PHE A 71 1.72 -2.40 -1.72
N GLN A 72 2.07 -3.12 -2.78
CA GLN A 72 1.64 -2.80 -4.13
C GLN A 72 0.11 -2.78 -4.27
N LYS A 73 -0.58 -3.70 -3.59
CA LYS A 73 -2.05 -3.73 -3.54
C LYS A 73 -2.65 -2.51 -2.83
N THR A 74 -1.91 -1.82 -1.95
CA THR A 74 -2.39 -0.56 -1.35
C THR A 74 -2.26 0.65 -2.27
N LEU A 75 -1.44 0.61 -3.32
CA LEU A 75 -1.21 1.78 -4.18
C LEU A 75 -2.47 2.28 -4.90
N PRO A 76 -3.36 1.43 -5.44
CA PRO A 76 -4.66 1.85 -5.96
C PRO A 76 -5.54 2.55 -4.91
N LEU A 77 -5.55 2.05 -3.67
CA LEU A 77 -6.33 2.64 -2.58
C LEU A 77 -5.91 4.08 -2.30
N ILE A 78 -4.62 4.41 -2.49
CA ILE A 78 -4.14 5.76 -2.24
C ILE A 78 -4.91 6.76 -3.11
N ASN A 79 -5.19 6.42 -4.37
CA ASN A 79 -5.95 7.30 -5.26
C ASN A 79 -7.41 7.42 -4.83
N ASP A 80 -8.05 6.30 -4.49
CA ASP A 80 -9.45 6.29 -4.05
C ASP A 80 -9.64 7.08 -2.75
N LEU A 81 -8.76 6.88 -1.77
CA LEU A 81 -8.79 7.57 -0.49
C LEU A 81 -8.40 9.06 -0.59
N ARG A 82 -7.69 9.45 -1.66
CA ARG A 82 -7.37 10.86 -1.95
C ARG A 82 -8.44 11.58 -2.76
N ASN A 83 -9.53 10.91 -3.10
CA ASN A 83 -10.59 11.53 -3.90
C ASN A 83 -11.16 12.78 -3.18
N PRO A 84 -11.02 13.99 -3.76
CA PRO A 84 -11.46 15.23 -3.14
C PRO A 84 -12.99 15.35 -3.02
N ALA A 85 -13.75 14.45 -3.68
CA ALA A 85 -15.20 14.38 -3.53
C ALA A 85 -15.63 13.66 -2.24
N LEU A 86 -14.72 12.96 -1.55
CA LEU A 86 -15.03 12.31 -0.27
C LEU A 86 -15.43 13.35 0.79
N ARG A 87 -16.36 12.94 1.65
CA ARG A 87 -17.00 13.74 2.71
C ARG A 87 -17.20 12.84 3.93
N ASP A 88 -17.55 13.40 5.08
CA ASP A 88 -17.69 12.67 6.34
C ASP A 88 -18.52 11.39 6.21
N ARG A 89 -19.68 11.46 5.52
CA ARG A 89 -20.55 10.30 5.21
C ARG A 89 -19.83 9.16 4.49
N HIS A 90 -18.91 9.48 3.58
CA HIS A 90 -18.15 8.50 2.81
C HIS A 90 -17.07 7.86 3.69
N TRP A 91 -16.41 8.66 4.53
CA TRP A 91 -15.41 8.19 5.49
C TRP A 91 -16.01 7.28 6.56
N GLU A 92 -17.22 7.59 7.04
CA GLU A 92 -17.99 6.70 7.93
C GLU A 92 -18.26 5.36 7.25
N ARG A 93 -18.71 5.37 5.99
CA ARG A 93 -18.97 4.14 5.23
C ARG A 93 -17.70 3.32 5.00
N ILE A 94 -16.57 3.97 4.68
CA ILE A 94 -15.26 3.30 4.55
C ILE A 94 -14.88 2.68 5.90
N GLY A 95 -15.04 3.41 7.02
CA GLY A 95 -14.78 2.88 8.36
C GLY A 95 -15.60 1.62 8.67
N CYS A 96 -16.88 1.62 8.30
CA CYS A 96 -17.73 0.42 8.43
C CYS A 96 -17.25 -0.75 7.55
N ILE A 97 -16.77 -0.49 6.34
CA ILE A 97 -16.26 -1.53 5.43
C ILE A 97 -15.03 -2.21 6.02
N VAL A 98 -14.11 -1.43 6.58
CA VAL A 98 -12.84 -1.94 7.11
C VAL A 98 -12.92 -2.40 8.57
N ASP A 99 -14.14 -2.46 9.13
CA ASP A 99 -14.42 -2.75 10.54
C ASP A 99 -13.51 -1.95 11.50
N SER A 100 -13.32 -0.67 11.19
CA SER A 100 -12.43 0.20 11.94
C SER A 100 -13.04 1.58 12.12
N SER A 101 -12.87 2.13 13.32
CA SER A 101 -13.18 3.54 13.59
C SER A 101 -12.08 4.41 12.99
N LEU A 102 -12.12 4.58 11.67
CA LEU A 102 -11.56 5.78 11.05
C LEU A 102 -12.29 6.94 11.72
N ASN A 103 -11.64 7.65 12.65
CA ASN A 103 -12.25 8.65 13.53
C ASN A 103 -12.73 9.92 12.80
N GLY A 104 -13.25 9.80 11.57
CA GLY A 104 -13.79 10.88 10.75
C GLY A 104 -12.77 11.92 10.33
N ARG A 105 -11.46 11.65 10.48
CA ARG A 105 -10.40 12.62 10.20
C ARG A 105 -9.39 12.09 9.18
N PRO A 106 -9.73 12.16 7.88
CA PRO A 106 -8.82 11.73 6.81
C PRO A 106 -7.54 12.57 6.74
N GLU A 107 -7.55 13.79 7.28
CA GLU A 107 -6.39 14.67 7.38
C GLU A 107 -5.20 14.10 8.20
N PHE A 108 -5.46 13.12 9.07
CA PHE A 108 -4.43 12.46 9.87
C PHE A 108 -4.15 11.01 9.44
N LEU A 109 -4.84 10.52 8.41
CA LEU A 109 -4.66 9.16 7.93
C LEU A 109 -3.18 8.94 7.59
N LYS A 110 -2.58 7.87 8.11
CA LYS A 110 -1.21 7.47 7.76
C LYS A 110 -1.22 6.21 6.92
N LEU A 111 -0.23 6.09 6.04
CA LEU A 111 -0.06 4.90 5.22
C LEU A 111 0.13 3.63 6.08
N ASP A 112 0.84 3.73 7.20
CA ASP A 112 0.99 2.63 8.17
C ASP A 112 -0.38 2.13 8.70
N GLU A 113 -1.33 3.05 8.93
CA GLU A 113 -2.66 2.68 9.42
C GLU A 113 -3.45 1.93 8.34
N ILE A 114 -3.39 2.40 7.08
CA ILE A 114 -4.03 1.75 5.92
C ILE A 114 -3.55 0.30 5.78
N LEU A 115 -2.25 0.07 5.98
CA LEU A 115 -1.63 -1.24 5.88
C LEU A 115 -1.98 -2.13 7.08
N ARG A 116 -1.97 -1.59 8.31
CA ARG A 116 -2.36 -2.32 9.53
C ARG A 116 -3.82 -2.75 9.51
N MET A 117 -4.70 -1.90 8.97
CA MET A 117 -6.12 -2.22 8.75
C MET A 117 -6.35 -3.14 7.55
N GLN A 118 -5.28 -3.46 6.81
CA GLN A 118 -5.33 -4.29 5.60
C GLN A 118 -6.42 -3.83 4.62
N MET A 119 -6.55 -2.51 4.43
CA MET A 119 -7.60 -1.91 3.60
C MET A 119 -7.56 -2.42 2.15
N TYR A 120 -6.42 -2.97 1.71
CA TYR A 120 -6.25 -3.61 0.40
C TYR A 120 -7.15 -4.83 0.19
N ASN A 121 -7.69 -5.42 1.26
CA ASN A 121 -8.69 -6.49 1.13
C ASN A 121 -10.07 -5.96 0.69
N PHE A 122 -10.27 -4.64 0.72
CA PHE A 122 -11.55 -3.99 0.46
C PHE A 122 -11.47 -2.97 -0.69
N ILE A 123 -10.48 -3.12 -1.60
CA ILE A 123 -10.22 -2.18 -2.71
C ILE A 123 -11.48 -1.91 -3.53
N GLU A 124 -12.21 -2.95 -3.94
CA GLU A 124 -13.40 -2.78 -4.77
C GLU A 124 -14.48 -1.96 -4.07
N GLN A 125 -14.71 -2.24 -2.78
CA GLN A 125 -15.76 -1.59 -1.99
C GLN A 125 -15.40 -0.13 -1.68
N ILE A 126 -14.13 0.15 -1.39
CA ILE A 126 -13.62 1.50 -1.19
C ILE A 126 -13.69 2.29 -2.51
N GLY A 127 -13.32 1.64 -3.63
CA GLY A 127 -13.44 2.20 -4.97
C GLY A 127 -14.87 2.57 -5.33
N ASP A 128 -15.86 1.73 -5.00
CA ASP A 128 -17.27 2.03 -5.21
C ASP A 128 -17.73 3.26 -4.42
N VAL A 129 -17.28 3.40 -3.16
CA VAL A 129 -17.58 4.59 -2.34
C VAL A 129 -16.94 5.84 -2.93
N SER A 130 -15.68 5.75 -3.36
CA SER A 130 -14.96 6.84 -4.03
C SER A 130 -15.69 7.27 -5.32
N ASN A 131 -16.09 6.32 -6.16
CA ASN A 131 -16.82 6.60 -7.39
C ASN A 131 -18.18 7.25 -7.14
N SER A 132 -18.93 6.76 -6.14
CA SER A 132 -20.20 7.38 -5.71
C SER A 132 -20.00 8.84 -5.30
N ALA A 133 -18.94 9.12 -4.53
CA ALA A 133 -18.64 10.48 -4.09
C ALA A 133 -18.39 11.43 -5.27
N SER A 134 -17.64 10.98 -6.28
CA SER A 134 -17.40 11.76 -7.51
C SER A 134 -18.69 12.04 -8.30
N MET A 135 -19.60 11.06 -8.36
CA MET A 135 -20.91 11.22 -9.00
C MET A 135 -21.79 12.20 -8.23
N GLU A 136 -21.83 12.11 -6.89
CA GLU A 136 -22.57 13.03 -6.02
C GLU A 136 -22.08 14.47 -6.19
N LEU A 137 -20.76 14.70 -6.18
CA LEU A 137 -20.18 16.02 -6.41
C LEU A 137 -20.62 16.62 -7.76
N THR A 138 -20.74 15.79 -8.80
CA THR A 138 -21.19 16.24 -10.13
C THR A 138 -22.65 16.70 -10.13
N ILE A 139 -23.49 16.14 -9.25
CA ILE A 139 -24.90 16.50 -9.10
C ILE A 139 -25.09 17.73 -8.17
N GLU A 140 -24.19 17.90 -7.20
CA GLU A 140 -24.17 19.02 -6.26
C GLU A 140 -23.64 20.34 -6.88
N LEU A 141 -22.98 20.27 -8.05
CA LEU A 141 -22.48 21.41 -8.83
C LEU A 141 -23.53 22.01 -9.78
#